data_AF-A0A2R6HJP7-F1
#
_entry.id   AF-A0A2R6HJP7-F1
#
_cell.length_a   1.000
_cell.length_b   1.000
_cell.length_c   1.000
_cell.angle_alpha   90.00
_cell.angle_beta   90.00
_cell.angle_gamma   90.00
#
_symmetry.space_group_name_H-M   'P 1'
#
loop_
_entity.id
_entity.type
_entity.pdbx_description
1 polymer ?
#
loop_
_entity_poly.entity_id
_entity_poly.type
_entity_poly.pdbx_seq_one_letter_code
_entity_poly.pdbx_strand_id
1 'polypeptide(L)'
;MERWPRRKVIYAAGSGLVGAFAGCSSLQTDSKPSDTEEQTFKRLDRTAVYVADGIGFTIPPEVETVSRPQDAELLVLPSDTNADTRQAVEWLTDDRTLALWGDDAEATWLTWMKSREFANAFENGGYLDSEGNPRLVVGGTVGQWVIPYRYQWESEPSDRDVFRTLDRSLVDLQNETPPGRG
;
A
#
# COMPACT_ATOMS: atom_id res chain seq x y z
N MET A 1 -41.74 48.86 28.28
CA MET A 1 -42.52 47.90 29.11
C MET A 1 -42.19 46.54 28.51
N GLU A 2 -41.59 45.56 29.17
CA GLU A 2 -41.78 45.07 30.54
C GLU A 2 -40.45 44.86 31.30
N ARG A 3 -40.58 44.76 32.63
CA ARG A 3 -39.53 44.55 33.63
C ARG A 3 -39.64 43.13 34.22
N TRP A 4 -38.50 42.63 34.71
CA TRP A 4 -38.30 41.77 35.91
C TRP A 4 -38.46 40.22 35.80
N PRO A 5 -37.98 39.40 36.78
CA PRO A 5 -36.68 39.31 37.50
C PRO A 5 -35.99 37.92 37.47
N ARG A 6 -34.67 37.95 37.71
CA ARG A 6 -33.82 37.07 38.56
C ARG A 6 -34.43 35.79 39.18
N ARG A 7 -33.73 34.64 38.99
CA ARG A 7 -33.39 33.69 40.06
C ARG A 7 -31.98 33.13 39.90
N LYS A 8 -31.22 33.23 41.00
CA LYS A 8 -29.90 32.63 41.28
C LYS A 8 -30.05 31.12 41.49
N VAL A 9 -29.00 30.33 41.23
CA VAL A 9 -28.28 29.55 42.26
C VAL A 9 -26.83 29.33 41.80
N ILE A 10 -25.89 29.71 42.66
CA ILE A 10 -24.46 29.39 42.58
C ILE A 10 -24.28 28.04 43.27
N TYR A 11 -23.59 27.10 42.63
CA TYR A 11 -22.94 26.00 43.33
C TYR A 11 -21.43 26.19 43.21
N ALA A 12 -20.82 26.50 44.35
CA ALA A 12 -19.39 26.49 44.58
C ALA A 12 -19.09 25.36 45.56
N ALA A 13 -18.22 24.43 45.15
CA ALA A 13 -17.41 23.52 45.98
C ALA A 13 -16.70 22.59 44.99
N GLY A 14 -15.40 22.33 45.02
CA GLY A 14 -14.31 22.72 45.90
C GLY A 14 -13.05 21.97 45.43
N SER A 15 -11.88 22.51 45.79
CA SER A 15 -10.55 21.89 46.00
C SER A 15 -10.30 20.52 45.35
N GLY A 16 -9.38 20.33 44.40
CA GLY A 16 -7.96 20.73 44.44
C GLY A 16 -7.10 19.48 44.59
N LEU A 17 -6.03 19.34 43.79
CA LEU A 17 -4.77 18.67 44.15
C LEU A 17 -3.74 18.93 43.04
N VAL A 18 -2.75 19.76 43.37
CA VAL A 18 -1.48 19.87 42.65
C VAL A 18 -0.66 18.65 43.05
N GLY A 19 -0.39 17.75 42.11
CA GLY A 19 0.50 16.60 42.28
C GLY A 19 1.89 16.90 41.72
N ALA A 20 2.89 16.86 42.59
CA ALA A 20 4.28 17.22 42.36
C ALA A 20 5.01 16.29 41.36
N PHE A 21 5.92 16.86 40.56
CA PHE A 21 6.97 16.10 39.88
C PHE A 21 7.98 15.61 40.92
N ALA A 22 7.89 14.35 41.30
CA ALA A 22 8.98 13.64 41.95
C ALA A 22 9.82 12.96 40.87
N GLY A 23 10.95 13.57 40.52
CA GLY A 23 12.05 12.83 39.91
C GLY A 23 12.71 11.98 40.97
N CYS A 24 12.71 10.66 40.78
CA CYS A 24 13.60 9.74 41.44
C CYS A 24 13.97 8.63 40.45
N SER A 25 15.24 8.61 40.07
CA SER A 25 15.90 7.51 39.38
C SER A 25 15.90 6.23 40.21
N SER A 26 16.21 5.11 39.54
CA SER A 26 16.63 3.81 40.08
C SER A 26 15.54 2.74 40.22
N LEU A 27 15.43 1.86 39.21
CA LEU A 27 15.92 0.47 39.33
C LEU A 27 15.84 -0.22 37.96
N GLN A 28 16.99 -0.73 37.49
CA GLN A 28 17.04 -1.74 36.45
C GLN A 28 16.30 -2.98 36.97
N THR A 29 15.17 -3.29 36.37
CA THR A 29 14.73 -4.66 36.23
C THR A 29 14.91 -5.01 34.78
N ASP A 30 15.75 -6.02 34.51
CA ASP A 30 15.80 -6.74 33.25
C ASP A 30 14.40 -7.16 32.82
N SER A 31 13.72 -6.28 32.10
CA SER A 31 12.62 -6.65 31.24
C SER A 31 13.21 -6.51 29.85
N LYS A 32 13.72 -7.64 29.35
CA LYS A 32 13.81 -7.89 27.91
C LYS A 32 12.66 -7.14 27.22
N PRO A 33 12.90 -6.34 26.18
CA PRO A 33 11.87 -6.16 25.19
C PRO A 33 11.66 -7.53 24.53
N SER A 34 10.86 -8.38 25.17
CA SER A 34 10.10 -9.39 24.45
C SER A 34 9.02 -8.61 23.72
N ASP A 35 9.26 -8.39 22.43
CA ASP A 35 8.30 -8.15 21.34
C ASP A 35 8.97 -7.31 20.25
N THR A 36 10.08 -7.81 19.73
CA THR A 36 10.36 -7.61 18.31
C THR A 36 10.18 -8.98 17.69
N GLU A 37 8.92 -9.39 17.47
CA GLU A 37 8.66 -10.12 16.24
C GLU A 37 9.28 -9.26 15.14
N GLU A 38 10.36 -9.72 14.53
CA GLU A 38 10.89 -9.06 13.34
C GLU A 38 9.72 -8.95 12.36
N GLN A 39 9.18 -7.74 12.18
CA GLN A 39 8.19 -7.47 11.13
C GLN A 39 8.79 -8.00 9.83
N THR A 40 8.23 -9.12 9.34
CA THR A 40 8.78 -9.80 8.16
C THR A 40 8.51 -8.97 6.90
N PHE A 41 7.45 -8.16 6.93
CA PHE A 41 7.05 -7.21 5.90
C PHE A 41 7.06 -5.79 6.48
N LYS A 42 7.53 -4.81 5.71
CA LYS A 42 7.62 -3.41 6.13
C LYS A 42 6.35 -2.60 5.80
N ARG A 43 5.60 -3.07 4.81
CA ARG A 43 4.43 -2.38 4.26
C ARG A 43 3.23 -3.30 4.10
N LEU A 44 3.42 -4.54 3.63
CA LEU A 44 2.30 -5.47 3.40
C LEU A 44 1.51 -5.83 4.66
N ASP A 45 2.12 -5.75 5.85
CA ASP A 45 1.48 -6.02 7.14
C ASP A 45 0.37 -5.01 7.49
N ARG A 46 0.28 -3.90 6.77
CA ARG A 46 -0.71 -2.81 6.95
C ARG A 46 -1.33 -2.33 5.65
N THR A 47 -1.22 -3.12 4.58
CA THR A 47 -1.78 -2.82 3.26
C THR A 47 -2.86 -3.84 2.98
N ALA A 48 -4.08 -3.37 2.73
CA ALA A 48 -5.18 -4.24 2.32
C ALA A 48 -4.88 -4.83 0.94
N VAL A 49 -4.72 -6.15 0.85
CA VAL A 49 -4.38 -6.85 -0.41
C VAL A 49 -5.60 -7.57 -0.97
N TYR A 50 -5.94 -7.31 -2.23
CA TYR A 50 -6.83 -8.18 -2.99
C TYR A 50 -5.98 -9.13 -3.85
N VAL A 51 -6.18 -10.43 -3.69
CA VAL A 51 -5.58 -11.45 -4.58
C VAL A 51 -6.72 -12.05 -5.40
N ALA A 52 -6.64 -11.89 -6.71
CA ALA A 52 -7.67 -12.37 -7.61
C ALA A 52 -7.76 -13.90 -7.63
N ASP A 53 -8.98 -14.40 -7.84
CA ASP A 53 -9.22 -15.80 -8.15
C ASP A 53 -8.36 -16.25 -9.35
N GLY A 54 -7.82 -17.46 -9.27
CA GLY A 54 -6.90 -18.01 -10.28
C GLY A 54 -5.43 -17.89 -9.92
N ILE A 55 -5.07 -17.09 -8.91
CA ILE A 55 -3.72 -17.06 -8.34
C ILE A 55 -3.63 -18.05 -7.18
N GLY A 56 -2.87 -19.12 -7.36
CA GLY A 56 -2.74 -20.24 -6.41
C GLY A 56 -1.80 -19.98 -5.23
N PHE A 57 -1.69 -18.75 -4.73
CA PHE A 57 -0.78 -18.42 -3.64
C PHE A 57 -1.29 -18.89 -2.27
N THR A 58 -0.36 -19.38 -1.46
CA THR A 58 -0.52 -19.50 -0.01
C THR A 58 -0.22 -18.14 0.61
N ILE A 59 -1.27 -17.45 1.07
CA ILE A 59 -1.16 -16.12 1.67
C ILE A 59 -0.46 -16.21 3.04
N PRO A 60 0.62 -15.43 3.28
CA PRO A 60 1.23 -15.34 4.60
C PRO A 60 0.23 -14.82 5.64
N PRO A 61 0.19 -15.36 6.87
CA PRO A 61 -0.80 -14.97 7.89
C PRO A 61 -0.72 -13.50 8.33
N GLU A 62 0.41 -12.84 8.07
CA GLU A 62 0.65 -11.44 8.39
C GLU A 62 0.04 -10.48 7.34
N VAL A 63 -0.40 -10.98 6.18
CA VAL A 63 -0.95 -10.17 5.10
C VAL A 63 -2.48 -10.10 5.23
N GLU A 64 -3.00 -8.89 5.44
CA GLU A 64 -4.44 -8.66 5.43
C GLU A 64 -4.99 -8.75 4.00
N THR A 65 -5.96 -9.64 3.80
CA THR A 65 -6.64 -9.78 2.51
C THR A 65 -8.07 -9.28 2.56
N VAL A 66 -8.48 -8.61 1.48
CA VAL A 66 -9.85 -8.13 1.29
C VAL A 66 -10.50 -8.86 0.11
N SER A 67 -11.82 -9.00 0.15
CA SER A 67 -12.56 -9.79 -0.84
C SER A 67 -12.97 -9.01 -2.09
N ARG A 68 -12.77 -7.68 -2.13
CA ARG A 68 -13.20 -6.85 -3.25
C ARG A 68 -12.07 -5.93 -3.73
N PRO A 69 -11.85 -5.79 -5.05
CA PRO A 69 -10.81 -4.93 -5.61
C PRO A 69 -10.85 -3.49 -5.06
N GLN A 70 -12.04 -2.91 -4.91
CA GLN A 70 -12.22 -1.54 -4.44
C GLN A 70 -11.88 -1.32 -2.95
N ASP A 71 -11.69 -2.37 -2.16
CA ASP A 71 -11.31 -2.25 -0.76
C ASP A 71 -9.78 -2.38 -0.58
N ALA A 72 -9.02 -2.63 -1.66
CA ALA A 72 -7.59 -2.97 -1.60
C ALA A 72 -6.65 -1.81 -1.96
N GLU A 73 -5.57 -1.65 -1.21
CA GLU A 73 -4.45 -0.78 -1.59
C GLU A 73 -3.55 -1.45 -2.65
N LEU A 74 -3.41 -2.77 -2.61
CA LEU A 74 -2.67 -3.58 -3.58
C LEU A 74 -3.59 -4.63 -4.22
N LEU A 75 -3.65 -4.64 -5.55
CA LEU A 75 -4.39 -5.63 -6.33
C LEU A 75 -3.39 -6.57 -7.02
N VAL A 76 -3.42 -7.84 -6.66
CA VAL A 76 -2.66 -8.90 -7.33
C VAL A 76 -3.60 -9.63 -8.28
N LEU A 77 -3.31 -9.51 -9.58
CA LEU A 77 -4.12 -10.00 -10.68
C LEU A 77 -3.31 -11.03 -11.50
N PRO A 78 -3.95 -12.07 -12.05
CA PRO A 78 -3.25 -12.96 -12.95
C PRO A 78 -2.91 -12.22 -14.26
N SER A 79 -1.87 -12.67 -14.97
CA SER A 79 -1.44 -12.02 -16.22
C SER A 79 -2.49 -12.07 -17.32
N ASP A 80 -3.38 -13.07 -17.31
CA ASP A 80 -4.51 -13.23 -18.23
C ASP A 80 -5.82 -12.62 -17.68
N THR A 81 -5.72 -11.64 -16.78
CA THR A 81 -6.88 -10.95 -16.18
C THR A 81 -7.84 -10.38 -17.23
N ASN A 82 -9.14 -10.44 -16.90
CA ASN A 82 -10.19 -9.80 -17.70
C ASN A 82 -10.29 -8.28 -17.47
N ALA A 83 -9.47 -7.72 -16.57
CA ALA A 83 -9.43 -6.28 -16.35
C ALA A 83 -8.95 -5.57 -17.62
N ASP A 84 -9.81 -4.72 -18.18
CA ASP A 84 -9.44 -3.92 -19.33
C ASP A 84 -8.59 -2.70 -18.90
N THR A 85 -8.03 -2.02 -19.89
CA THR A 85 -7.25 -0.80 -19.67
C THR A 85 -8.01 0.26 -18.86
N ARG A 86 -9.32 0.43 -19.11
CA ARG A 86 -10.10 1.46 -18.42
C ARG A 86 -10.14 1.16 -16.93
N GLN A 87 -10.40 -0.09 -16.57
CA GLN A 87 -10.41 -0.54 -15.19
C GLN A 87 -9.03 -0.41 -14.52
N ALA A 88 -7.95 -0.76 -15.23
CA ALA A 88 -6.59 -0.56 -14.72
C ALA A 88 -6.26 0.91 -14.46
N VAL A 89 -6.64 1.81 -15.37
CA VAL A 89 -6.48 3.26 -15.21
C VAL A 89 -7.30 3.80 -14.04
N GLU A 90 -8.54 3.35 -13.87
CA GLU A 90 -9.39 3.73 -12.73
C GLU A 90 -8.70 3.34 -11.40
N TRP A 91 -8.20 2.11 -11.28
CA TRP A 91 -7.50 1.68 -10.06
C TRP A 91 -6.23 2.47 -9.78
N LEU A 92 -5.42 2.74 -10.80
CA LEU A 92 -4.20 3.54 -10.65
C LEU A 92 -4.53 4.99 -10.27
N THR A 93 -5.60 5.56 -10.83
CA THR A 93 -6.05 6.92 -10.50
C THR A 93 -6.57 7.02 -9.06
N ASP A 94 -7.12 5.92 -8.53
CA ASP A 94 -7.51 5.78 -7.13
C ASP A 94 -6.31 5.46 -6.19
N ASP A 95 -5.09 5.71 -6.64
CA ASP A 95 -3.83 5.48 -5.92
C ASP A 95 -3.61 4.02 -5.47
N ARG A 96 -4.18 3.05 -6.20
CA ARG A 96 -3.95 1.63 -5.94
C ARG A 96 -2.70 1.15 -6.67
N THR A 97 -1.99 0.23 -6.03
CA THR A 97 -0.89 -0.49 -6.68
C THR A 97 -1.45 -1.73 -7.38
N LEU A 98 -1.02 -1.97 -8.62
CA LEU A 98 -1.37 -3.15 -9.39
C LEU A 98 -0.17 -4.09 -9.49
N ALA A 99 -0.39 -5.38 -9.30
CA ALA A 99 0.59 -6.43 -9.52
C ALA A 99 0.01 -7.48 -10.48
N LEU A 100 0.66 -7.68 -11.63
CA LEU A 100 0.33 -8.74 -12.59
C LEU A 100 1.26 -9.92 -12.38
N TRP A 101 0.68 -11.10 -12.13
CA TRP A 101 1.40 -12.34 -11.89
C TRP A 101 1.14 -13.36 -13.00
N GLY A 102 2.21 -13.83 -13.64
CA GLY A 102 2.16 -14.88 -14.67
C GLY A 102 3.02 -14.55 -15.88
N ASP A 103 3.11 -15.50 -16.80
CA ASP A 103 4.05 -15.46 -17.92
C ASP A 103 3.74 -14.37 -18.95
N ASP A 104 2.51 -13.85 -18.96
CA ASP A 104 2.06 -12.77 -19.84
C ASP A 104 1.98 -11.41 -19.12
N ALA A 105 2.52 -11.29 -17.90
CA ALA A 105 2.35 -10.10 -17.07
C ALA A 105 2.82 -8.82 -17.77
N GLU A 106 3.98 -8.88 -18.44
CA GLU A 106 4.49 -7.76 -19.24
C GLU A 106 3.63 -7.47 -20.47
N ALA A 107 3.17 -8.50 -21.19
CA ALA A 107 2.35 -8.32 -22.38
C ALA A 107 1.03 -7.59 -22.05
N THR A 108 0.39 -7.98 -20.94
CA THR A 108 -0.83 -7.33 -20.44
C THR A 108 -0.55 -5.90 -19.99
N TRP A 109 0.51 -5.67 -19.21
CA TRP A 109 0.89 -4.32 -18.79
C TRP A 109 1.18 -3.38 -19.97
N LEU A 110 1.93 -3.86 -20.96
CA LEU A 110 2.25 -3.12 -22.18
C LEU A 110 1.01 -2.80 -23.01
N THR A 111 0.03 -3.70 -23.03
CA THR A 111 -1.25 -3.47 -23.70
C THR A 111 -1.99 -2.29 -23.07
N TRP A 112 -2.02 -2.22 -21.73
CA TRP A 112 -2.59 -1.07 -21.03
C TRP A 112 -1.80 0.22 -21.29
N MET A 113 -0.48 0.19 -21.14
CA MET A 113 0.37 1.37 -21.36
C MET A 113 0.27 1.97 -22.78
N LYS A 114 0.11 1.12 -23.80
CA LYS A 114 0.02 1.56 -25.21
C LYS A 114 -1.36 2.09 -25.61
N SER A 115 -2.34 1.98 -24.71
CA SER A 115 -3.70 2.45 -24.96
C SER A 115 -3.79 3.98 -24.95
N ARG A 116 -4.89 4.50 -25.50
CA ARG A 116 -5.18 5.95 -25.44
C ARG A 116 -5.64 6.36 -24.04
N GLU A 117 -6.39 5.50 -23.38
CA GLU A 117 -6.93 5.71 -22.04
C GLU A 117 -5.80 5.94 -21.03
N PHE A 118 -4.76 5.11 -21.09
CA PHE A 118 -3.59 5.25 -20.23
C PHE A 118 -2.78 6.51 -20.55
N ALA A 119 -2.53 6.77 -21.84
CA ALA A 119 -1.81 7.96 -22.30
C ALA A 119 -2.54 9.28 -21.99
N ASN A 120 -3.87 9.24 -21.86
CA ASN A 120 -4.66 10.40 -21.45
C ASN A 120 -4.64 10.63 -19.94
N ALA A 121 -4.42 9.58 -19.15
CA ALA A 121 -4.46 9.63 -17.68
C ALA A 121 -3.11 9.95 -17.05
N PHE A 122 -2.00 9.55 -17.67
CA PHE A 122 -0.66 9.62 -17.07
C PHE A 122 0.38 10.23 -18.02
N GLU A 123 1.39 10.92 -17.46
CA GLU A 123 2.51 11.56 -18.19
C GLU A 123 3.56 10.56 -18.70
N ASN A 124 3.30 9.26 -18.67
CA ASN A 124 4.26 8.20 -18.95
C ASN A 124 4.81 8.21 -20.40
N GLY A 125 5.88 8.98 -20.61
CA GLY A 125 6.74 8.93 -21.77
C GLY A 125 7.90 7.97 -21.55
N GLY A 126 7.66 6.66 -21.55
CA GLY A 126 8.74 5.70 -21.32
C GLY A 126 8.35 4.27 -21.67
N TYR A 127 8.79 3.82 -22.83
CA TYR A 127 8.68 2.44 -23.29
C TYR A 127 9.46 1.53 -22.34
N LEU A 128 8.89 0.39 -21.94
CA LEU A 128 9.64 -0.70 -21.30
C LEU A 128 10.53 -1.34 -22.37
N ASP A 129 11.69 -0.75 -22.64
CA ASP A 129 12.70 -1.40 -23.48
C ASP A 129 13.65 -2.15 -22.55
N SER A 130 13.26 -3.38 -22.19
CA SER A 130 14.16 -4.28 -21.46
C SER A 130 13.90 -5.71 -21.90
N GLU A 131 14.98 -6.38 -22.27
CA GLU A 131 15.04 -7.81 -22.57
C GLU A 131 14.63 -8.62 -21.33
N GLY A 132 13.76 -9.61 -21.51
CA GLY A 132 13.29 -10.51 -20.44
C GLY A 132 11.80 -10.84 -20.56
N ASN A 133 11.35 -11.89 -19.87
CA ASN A 133 9.94 -12.21 -19.70
C ASN A 133 9.62 -12.24 -18.20
N PRO A 134 9.36 -11.08 -17.56
CA PRO A 134 9.12 -11.01 -16.14
C PRO A 134 7.82 -11.72 -15.79
N ARG A 135 7.84 -12.49 -14.71
CA ARG A 135 6.66 -13.20 -14.20
C ARG A 135 5.84 -12.35 -13.22
N LEU A 136 6.40 -11.23 -12.78
CA LEU A 136 5.71 -10.25 -11.96
C LEU A 136 5.99 -8.85 -12.48
N VAL A 137 4.94 -8.08 -12.70
CA VAL A 137 5.01 -6.62 -12.96
C VAL A 137 4.21 -5.91 -11.89
N VAL A 138 4.82 -4.97 -11.18
CA VAL A 138 4.16 -4.16 -10.13
C VAL A 138 4.19 -2.71 -10.56
N GLY A 139 3.05 -2.02 -10.60
CA GLY A 139 3.00 -0.61 -10.95
C GLY A 139 2.10 0.20 -10.02
N GLY A 140 2.55 1.41 -9.70
CA GLY A 140 1.81 2.37 -8.90
C GLY A 140 2.05 3.80 -9.38
N THR A 141 1.23 4.73 -8.92
CA THR A 141 1.31 6.15 -9.27
C THR A 141 2.34 6.89 -8.43
N VAL A 142 3.12 7.76 -9.09
CA VAL A 142 4.06 8.71 -8.48
C VAL A 142 3.82 10.08 -9.12
N GLY A 143 2.94 10.87 -8.50
CA GLY A 143 2.46 12.12 -9.09
C GLY A 143 1.54 11.87 -10.30
N GLN A 144 1.98 12.26 -11.50
CA GLN A 144 1.25 11.99 -12.76
C GLN A 144 1.86 10.82 -13.55
N TRP A 145 2.85 10.14 -12.98
CA TRP A 145 3.56 9.03 -13.61
C TRP A 145 3.11 7.71 -13.01
N VAL A 146 3.18 6.63 -13.78
CA VAL A 146 3.05 5.27 -13.28
C VAL A 146 4.40 4.58 -13.41
N ILE A 147 4.95 4.08 -12.32
CA ILE A 147 6.28 3.47 -12.29
C ILE A 147 6.13 1.94 -12.22
N PRO A 148 6.49 1.20 -13.29
CA PRO A 148 6.50 -0.26 -13.27
C PRO A 148 7.83 -0.84 -12.79
N TYR A 149 7.78 -1.76 -11.83
CA TYR A 149 8.86 -2.65 -11.44
C TYR A 149 8.63 -4.04 -12.05
N ARG A 150 9.69 -4.61 -12.62
CA ARG A 150 9.65 -5.90 -13.32
C ARG A 150 10.52 -6.91 -12.57
N TYR A 151 9.97 -8.08 -12.31
CA TYR A 151 10.67 -9.13 -11.57
C TYR A 151 10.63 -10.46 -12.33
N GLN A 152 11.80 -11.08 -12.36
CA GLN A 152 12.02 -12.42 -12.86
C GLN A 152 12.91 -13.16 -11.87
N TRP A 153 12.77 -14.48 -11.82
CA TRP A 153 13.56 -15.36 -10.96
C TRP A 153 14.22 -16.44 -11.81
N GLU A 154 15.43 -16.87 -11.43
CA GLU A 154 16.14 -17.96 -12.12
C GLU A 154 15.43 -19.31 -11.96
N SER A 155 14.68 -19.47 -10.88
CA SER A 155 13.85 -20.64 -10.56
C SER A 155 12.48 -20.20 -10.05
N GLU A 156 11.52 -21.13 -9.97
CA GLU A 156 10.21 -20.85 -9.39
C GLU A 156 10.36 -20.24 -7.97
N PRO A 157 9.87 -19.02 -7.73
CA PRO A 157 9.90 -18.43 -6.40
C PRO A 157 8.89 -19.13 -5.49
N SER A 158 9.15 -19.15 -4.18
CA SER A 158 8.08 -19.50 -3.24
C SER A 158 7.04 -18.38 -3.16
N ASP A 159 5.82 -18.68 -2.75
CA ASP A 159 4.77 -17.66 -2.53
C ASP A 159 5.29 -16.55 -1.59
N ARG A 160 6.04 -16.93 -0.55
CA ARG A 160 6.64 -15.97 0.39
C ARG A 160 7.67 -15.05 -0.27
N ASP A 161 8.42 -15.54 -1.25
CA ASP A 161 9.36 -14.70 -2.01
C ASP A 161 8.62 -13.70 -2.92
N VAL A 162 7.47 -14.10 -3.46
CA VAL A 162 6.59 -13.18 -4.20
C VAL A 162 6.08 -12.09 -3.27
N PHE A 163 5.52 -12.42 -2.11
CA PHE A 163 5.04 -11.43 -1.14
C PHE A 163 6.17 -10.51 -0.63
N ARG A 164 7.38 -11.02 -0.40
CA ARG A 164 8.54 -10.16 -0.06
C ARG A 164 8.91 -9.19 -1.19
N THR A 165 8.70 -9.59 -2.44
CA THR A 165 8.95 -8.74 -3.60
C THR A 165 7.87 -7.68 -3.75
N LEU A 166 6.60 -8.02 -3.50
CA LEU A 166 5.50 -7.07 -3.41
C LEU A 166 5.74 -6.03 -2.30
N ASP A 167 6.14 -6.46 -1.10
CA ASP A 167 6.47 -5.56 0.02
C ASP A 167 7.55 -4.55 -0.36
N ARG A 168 8.64 -5.04 -0.98
CA ARG A 168 9.73 -4.20 -1.45
C ARG A 168 9.26 -3.20 -2.51
N SER A 169 8.43 -3.63 -3.46
CA SER A 169 7.88 -2.77 -4.51
C SER A 169 7.06 -1.62 -3.93
N LEU A 170 6.24 -1.91 -2.90
CA LEU A 170 5.46 -0.87 -2.21
C LEU A 170 6.34 0.11 -1.46
N VAL A 171 7.41 -0.37 -0.81
CA VAL A 171 8.40 0.49 -0.15
C VAL A 171 9.14 1.36 -1.18
N ASP A 172 9.53 0.80 -2.32
CA ASP A 172 10.21 1.54 -3.38
C ASP A 172 9.29 2.62 -3.96
N LEU A 173 8.05 2.28 -4.31
CA LEU A 173 7.02 3.23 -4.77
C LEU A 173 6.78 4.37 -3.77
N GLN A 174 6.71 4.07 -2.46
CA GLN A 174 6.51 5.07 -1.43
C GLN A 174 7.68 6.08 -1.33
N ASN A 175 8.89 5.64 -1.64
CA ASN A 175 10.10 6.46 -1.58
C ASN A 175 10.46 7.09 -2.93
N GLU A 176 9.75 6.71 -3.99
CA GLU A 176 9.98 7.21 -5.33
C GLU A 176 9.56 8.69 -5.44
N THR A 177 10.32 9.47 -6.19
CA THR A 177 9.99 10.86 -6.49
C THR A 177 9.62 11.01 -7.96
N PRO A 178 8.64 11.88 -8.31
CA PRO A 178 8.30 12.08 -9.71
C PRO A 178 9.55 12.43 -10.52
N PRO A 179 9.77 11.82 -11.70
CA PRO A 179 10.90 12.16 -12.53
C PRO A 179 10.86 13.67 -12.81
N GLY A 180 11.94 14.37 -12.49
CA GLY A 180 12.03 15.80 -12.70
C GLY A 180 11.74 16.12 -14.17
N ARG A 181 10.90 17.13 -14.43
CA ARG A 181 10.67 17.64 -15.79
C ARG A 181 12.00 18.22 -16.30
N GLY A 182 12.72 17.42 -17.09
CA GLY A 182 13.93 17.83 -17.81
C GLY A 182 13.63 18.83 -18.91
#